data_AF-A0A7X7RML1-F1
#
_entry.id   AF-A0A7X7RML1-F1
#
_cell.length_a   1.000
_cell.length_b   1.000
_cell.length_c   1.000
_cell.angle_alpha   90.00
_cell.angle_beta   90.00
_cell.angle_gamma   90.00
#
_symmetry.space_group_name_H-M   'P 1'
#
loop_
_entity.id
_entity.type
_entity.pdbx_description
1 polymer ?
#
loop_
_entity_poly.entity_id
_entity_poly.type
_entity_poly.pdbx_seq_one_letter_code
_entity_poly.pdbx_strand_id
1 'polypeptide(L)'
;MKYWEEFQSKWGFGDGDAVPPDAWALRYVYVREINRLAAAKGSAVRLLAYDRGGMHNPYLICRVPADMVLGVPEPDLCKGAWANGWKPETDWIEPGEDDAMIEAVEEAQADDGIDDLVDVDVSIAGEPGIDCNIAA
;
A
#
# COMPACT_ATOMS: atom_id res chain seq x y z
N MET A 1 3.17 -4.05 11.36
CA MET A 1 2.95 -2.94 10.39
C MET A 1 3.72 -1.67 10.77
N LYS A 2 5.01 -1.63 10.42
CA LYS A 2 5.99 -0.59 10.75
C LYS A 2 5.65 0.86 10.34
N TYR A 3 5.02 1.04 9.16
CA TYR A 3 4.82 2.37 8.54
C TYR A 3 3.36 2.69 8.24
N TRP A 4 2.41 1.98 8.85
CA TRP A 4 0.99 2.13 8.55
C TRP A 4 0.51 3.58 8.67
N GLU A 5 0.81 4.23 9.79
CA GLU A 5 0.42 5.62 10.06
C GLU A 5 1.03 6.61 9.05
N GLU A 6 2.26 6.34 8.61
CA GLU A 6 2.94 7.17 7.61
C GLU A 6 2.18 7.14 6.28
N PHE A 7 1.67 5.97 5.88
CA PHE A 7 0.90 5.82 4.63
C PHE A 7 -0.51 6.44 4.68
N GLN A 8 -1.05 6.68 5.87
CA GLN A 8 -2.36 7.35 6.04
C GLN A 8 -2.24 8.88 6.05
N SER A 9 -1.03 9.43 6.21
CA SER A 9 -0.82 10.87 6.38
C SER A 9 -0.17 11.53 5.17
N LYS A 10 -0.74 12.64 4.69
CA LYS A 10 -0.10 13.47 3.64
C LYS A 10 1.27 14.03 4.05
N TRP A 11 1.56 14.04 5.35
CA TRP A 11 2.78 14.56 5.97
C TRP A 11 3.68 13.44 6.54
N GLY A 12 3.36 12.17 6.26
CA GLY A 12 4.18 11.03 6.65
C GLY A 12 5.57 11.07 6.02
N PHE A 13 6.52 10.35 6.62
CA PHE A 13 7.94 10.31 6.25
C PHE A 13 8.66 11.67 6.21
N GLY A 14 8.09 12.74 6.80
CA GLY A 14 8.78 14.01 7.07
C GLY A 14 9.16 14.85 5.84
N ASP A 15 9.24 16.18 5.99
CA ASP A 15 9.83 17.05 4.97
C ASP A 15 11.36 17.01 5.06
N GLY A 16 12.00 16.32 4.11
CA GLY A 16 13.46 16.22 4.01
C GLY A 16 14.07 14.97 4.64
N ASP A 17 13.25 14.11 5.26
CA ASP A 17 13.69 12.80 5.71
C ASP A 17 13.75 11.82 4.53
N ALA A 18 14.73 10.92 4.58
CA ALA A 18 14.83 9.86 3.58
C ALA A 18 13.73 8.83 3.82
N VAL A 19 12.95 8.53 2.78
CA VAL A 19 12.00 7.42 2.83
C VAL A 19 12.77 6.11 3.01
N PRO A 20 12.41 5.28 4.00
CA PRO A 20 13.08 4.00 4.23
C PRO A 20 13.05 3.10 2.98
N PRO A 21 14.13 2.34 2.70
CA PRO A 21 14.25 1.56 1.46
C PRO A 21 13.20 0.44 1.33
N ASP A 22 12.67 -0.04 2.46
CA ASP A 22 11.63 -1.06 2.57
C ASP A 22 10.20 -0.50 2.47
N ALA A 23 10.02 0.82 2.57
CA ALA A 23 8.68 1.43 2.66
C ALA A 23 7.81 1.13 1.43
N TRP A 24 8.38 1.11 0.22
CA TRP A 24 7.62 0.78 -0.99
C TRP A 24 7.10 -0.67 -0.96
N ALA A 25 7.97 -1.61 -0.59
CA ALA A 25 7.62 -3.03 -0.56
C ALA A 25 6.64 -3.34 0.59
N LEU A 26 6.81 -2.71 1.74
CA LEU A 26 5.87 -2.84 2.86
C LEU A 26 4.49 -2.28 2.49
N ARG A 27 4.41 -1.14 1.78
CA ARG A 27 3.13 -0.62 1.28
C ARG A 27 2.44 -1.64 0.36
N TYR A 28 3.19 -2.26 -0.55
CA TYR A 28 2.66 -3.31 -1.43
C TYR A 28 2.02 -4.44 -0.61
N VAL A 29 2.76 -4.98 0.37
CA VAL A 29 2.30 -6.07 1.23
C VAL A 29 1.05 -5.67 2.02
N TYR A 30 1.04 -4.49 2.62
CA TYR A 30 -0.12 -4.03 3.40
C TYR A 30 -1.38 -3.91 2.53
N VAL A 31 -1.27 -3.31 1.34
CA VAL A 31 -2.41 -3.19 0.42
C VAL A 31 -2.90 -4.57 0.00
N ARG A 32 -2.00 -5.50 -0.33
CA ARG A 32 -2.34 -6.88 -0.73
C ARG A 32 -3.09 -7.61 0.38
N GLU A 33 -2.49 -7.69 1.57
CA GLU A 33 -3.04 -8.51 2.67
C GLU A 33 -4.33 -7.92 3.22
N ILE A 34 -4.39 -6.59 3.41
CA ILE A 34 -5.62 -5.95 3.91
C ILE A 34 -6.74 -6.10 2.88
N ASN A 35 -6.49 -5.96 1.58
CA ASN A 35 -7.53 -6.20 0.57
C ASN A 35 -8.01 -7.66 0.57
N ARG A 36 -7.12 -8.63 0.79
CA ARG A 36 -7.49 -10.05 0.92
C ARG A 36 -8.41 -10.27 2.12
N LEU A 37 -8.07 -9.70 3.28
CA LEU A 37 -8.89 -9.77 4.50
C LEU A 37 -10.23 -9.04 4.33
N ALA A 38 -10.21 -7.82 3.81
CA ALA A 38 -11.40 -7.02 3.56
C ALA A 38 -12.37 -7.71 2.59
N ALA A 39 -11.85 -8.38 1.54
CA ALA A 39 -12.66 -9.18 0.64
C ALA A 39 -13.30 -10.39 1.34
N ALA A 40 -12.55 -11.10 2.19
CA ALA A 40 -13.07 -12.23 2.96
C ALA A 40 -14.17 -11.81 3.96
N LYS A 41 -14.09 -10.57 4.47
CA LYS A 41 -15.08 -9.97 5.38
C LYS A 41 -16.25 -9.28 4.65
N GLY A 42 -16.22 -9.21 3.31
CA GLY A 42 -17.30 -8.61 2.52
C GLY A 42 -17.31 -7.08 2.50
N SER A 43 -16.17 -6.43 2.74
CA SER A 43 -16.04 -4.97 2.70
C SER A 43 -16.42 -4.38 1.34
N ALA A 44 -17.11 -3.24 1.36
CA ALA A 44 -17.42 -2.45 0.16
C ALA A 44 -16.29 -1.49 -0.24
N VAL A 45 -15.15 -1.55 0.46
CA VAL A 45 -13.98 -0.69 0.26
C VAL A 45 -12.76 -1.52 -0.10
N ARG A 46 -11.87 -0.96 -0.92
CA ARG A 46 -10.53 -1.50 -1.18
C ARG A 46 -9.49 -0.43 -0.94
N LEU A 47 -8.26 -0.89 -0.71
CA LEU A 47 -7.08 -0.07 -0.61
C LEU A 47 -6.36 -0.01 -1.95
N LEU A 48 -5.79 1.15 -2.24
CA LEU A 48 -5.00 1.44 -3.42
C LEU A 48 -3.70 2.11 -2.96
N ALA A 49 -2.56 1.62 -3.41
CA ALA A 49 -1.30 2.34 -3.28
C ALA A 49 -1.32 3.58 -4.19
N TYR A 50 -0.93 4.74 -3.67
CA TYR A 50 -0.89 6.00 -4.41
C TYR A 50 0.46 6.69 -4.28
N ASP A 51 1.06 7.04 -5.43
CA ASP A 51 2.35 7.73 -5.51
C ASP A 51 2.15 9.23 -5.68
N ARG A 52 2.76 10.01 -4.80
CA ARG A 52 2.74 11.48 -4.79
C ARG A 52 4.08 12.04 -5.22
N GLY A 53 4.37 11.93 -6.51
CA GLY A 53 5.60 12.44 -7.11
C GLY A 53 5.87 13.90 -6.74
N GLY A 54 7.06 14.19 -6.21
CA GLY A 54 7.51 15.54 -5.87
C GLY A 54 6.94 16.11 -4.57
N MET A 55 6.32 15.29 -3.71
CA MET A 55 5.78 15.69 -2.40
C MET A 55 6.60 15.09 -1.25
N HIS A 56 6.49 15.68 -0.05
CA HIS A 56 7.20 15.22 1.15
C HIS A 56 6.92 13.75 1.49
N ASN A 57 5.64 13.37 1.53
CA ASN A 57 5.25 11.96 1.55
C ASN A 57 4.96 11.47 0.12
N PRO A 58 5.85 10.68 -0.50
CA PRO A 58 5.62 10.11 -1.83
C PRO A 58 4.70 8.88 -1.80
N TYR A 59 4.46 8.25 -0.65
CA TYR A 59 3.71 6.99 -0.56
C TYR A 59 2.47 7.13 0.32
N LEU A 60 1.29 7.03 -0.30
CA LEU A 60 0.01 6.93 0.41
C LEU A 60 -0.68 5.61 0.12
N ILE A 61 -1.61 5.25 1.02
CA ILE A 61 -2.65 4.26 0.78
C ILE A 61 -4.00 4.99 0.78
N CYS A 62 -4.76 4.86 -0.30
CA CYS A 62 -6.06 5.48 -0.47
C CYS A 62 -7.18 4.44 -0.37
N ARG A 63 -8.34 4.86 0.13
CA ARG A 63 -9.57 4.07 0.13
C ARG A 63 -10.37 4.34 -1.14
N VAL A 64 -10.86 3.28 -1.77
CA VAL A 64 -11.69 3.33 -2.98
C VAL A 64 -12.90 2.40 -2.82
N PRO A 65 -14.06 2.73 -3.42
CA PRO A 65 -15.17 1.78 -3.53
C PRO A 65 -14.72 0.47 -4.22
N ALA A 66 -15.19 -0.67 -3.73
CA ALA A 66 -14.79 -1.97 -4.26
C ALA A 66 -15.24 -2.21 -5.72
N ASP A 67 -16.35 -1.59 -6.14
CA ASP A 67 -16.87 -1.65 -7.51
C ASP A 67 -16.00 -0.88 -8.51
N MET A 68 -15.35 0.22 -8.08
CA MET A 68 -14.42 1.00 -8.92
C MET A 68 -13.18 0.21 -9.36
N VAL A 69 -12.79 -0.79 -8.58
CA VAL A 69 -11.61 -1.64 -8.85
C VAL A 69 -12.01 -3.06 -9.30
N LEU A 70 -13.27 -3.27 -9.64
CA LEU A 70 -13.75 -4.57 -10.10
C LEU A 70 -13.04 -4.97 -11.40
N GLY A 71 -12.35 -6.11 -11.37
CA GLY A 71 -11.60 -6.63 -12.52
C GLY A 71 -10.18 -6.05 -12.67
N VAL A 72 -9.75 -5.16 -11.76
CA VAL A 72 -8.36 -4.70 -11.68
C VAL A 72 -7.51 -5.78 -11.00
N PRO A 73 -6.40 -6.24 -11.60
CA PRO A 73 -5.50 -7.18 -10.95
C PRO A 73 -4.94 -6.63 -9.63
N GLU A 74 -4.85 -7.47 -8.60
CA GLU A 74 -4.31 -7.07 -7.29
C GLU A 74 -2.92 -6.41 -7.36
N PRO A 75 -1.95 -6.92 -8.14
CA PRO A 75 -0.65 -6.27 -8.26
C PRO A 75 -0.71 -4.82 -8.75
N ASP A 76 -1.73 -4.46 -9.54
CA ASP A 76 -1.92 -3.11 -10.05
C ASP A 76 -2.50 -2.16 -8.98
N LEU A 77 -3.21 -2.70 -7.99
CA LEU A 77 -3.66 -1.96 -6.81
C LEU A 77 -2.51 -1.67 -5.84
N CYS A 78 -1.51 -2.56 -5.79
CA CYS A 78 -0.45 -2.53 -4.77
C CYS A 78 0.82 -1.76 -5.19
N LYS A 79 1.11 -1.64 -6.49
CA LYS A 79 2.35 -0.99 -6.99
C LYS A 79 2.36 0.53 -6.87
N GLY A 80 1.20 1.15 -6.70
CA GLY A 80 1.03 2.60 -6.82
C GLY A 80 0.30 2.93 -8.12
N ALA A 81 -0.76 3.75 -8.05
CA ALA A 81 -1.61 4.12 -9.20
C ALA A 81 -0.87 4.80 -10.38
N TRP A 82 0.45 4.97 -10.32
CA TRP A 82 1.24 5.59 -11.40
C TRP A 82 2.36 4.68 -11.93
N ALA A 83 2.64 3.53 -11.31
CA ALA A 83 3.50 2.51 -11.88
C ALA A 83 2.69 1.62 -12.84
N ASN A 84 2.58 2.08 -14.10
CA ASN A 84 1.83 1.53 -15.25
C ASN A 84 0.51 2.26 -15.62
N GLY A 85 0.25 3.43 -15.03
CA GLY A 85 -0.77 4.34 -15.55
C GLY A 85 -2.22 3.88 -15.37
N TRP A 86 -2.49 2.95 -14.45
CA TRP A 86 -3.87 2.66 -14.05
C TRP A 86 -4.40 3.80 -13.20
N LYS A 87 -5.39 4.50 -13.73
CA LYS A 87 -6.19 5.48 -13.01
C LYS A 87 -7.66 5.06 -13.13
N PRO A 88 -8.48 5.26 -12.10
CA PRO A 88 -9.91 5.12 -12.26
C PRO A 88 -10.41 6.11 -13.33
N GLU A 89 -11.39 5.68 -14.13
CA GLU A 89 -11.94 6.47 -15.25
C GLU A 89 -12.75 7.67 -14.76
N THR A 90 -13.22 7.61 -13.52
CA THR A 90 -14.03 8.62 -12.86
C THR A 90 -13.40 9.01 -11.53
N ASP A 91 -13.58 10.28 -11.16
CA ASP A 91 -13.30 10.71 -9.79
C ASP A 91 -14.21 9.94 -8.83
N TRP A 92 -13.67 9.53 -7.69
CA TRP A 92 -14.45 8.91 -6.63
C TRP A 92 -14.48 9.81 -5.40
N ILE A 93 -15.57 9.69 -4.66
CA ILE A 93 -15.65 10.23 -3.31
C ILE A 93 -15.02 9.17 -2.41
N GLU A 94 -14.08 9.59 -1.57
CA GLU A 94 -13.47 8.71 -0.59
C GLU A 94 -14.58 8.04 0.25
N PRO A 95 -14.59 6.68 0.33
CA PRO A 95 -15.60 5.97 1.10
C PRO A 95 -15.60 6.43 2.56
N GLY A 96 -16.79 6.41 3.17
CA GLY A 96 -16.92 6.58 4.62
C GLY A 96 -16.31 5.39 5.39
N GLU A 97 -16.60 5.34 6.69
CA GLU A 97 -16.23 4.20 7.51
C GLU A 97 -16.92 2.92 7.03
N ASP A 98 -16.16 1.82 7.00
CA ASP A 98 -16.61 0.48 6.62
C ASP A 98 -16.06 -0.50 7.66
N ASP A 99 -16.96 -1.08 8.47
CA ASP A 99 -16.59 -1.93 9.61
C ASP A 99 -15.71 -3.12 9.18
N ALA A 100 -16.02 -3.73 8.03
CA ALA A 100 -15.26 -4.86 7.51
C ALA A 100 -13.83 -4.48 7.08
N MET A 101 -13.62 -3.26 6.56
CA MET A 101 -12.29 -2.71 6.28
C MET A 101 -11.55 -2.39 7.57
N ILE A 102 -12.23 -1.82 8.57
CA ILE A 102 -11.63 -1.54 9.89
C ILE A 102 -11.13 -2.83 10.52
N GLU A 103 -11.98 -3.87 10.59
CA GLU A 103 -11.61 -5.18 11.11
C GLU A 103 -10.47 -5.83 10.31
N ALA A 104 -10.41 -5.63 8.98
CA ALA A 104 -9.32 -6.14 8.15
C ALA A 104 -7.99 -5.45 8.46
N VAL A 105 -8.00 -4.13 8.70
CA VAL A 105 -6.81 -3.38 9.12
C VAL A 105 -6.38 -3.82 10.52
N GLU A 106 -7.31 -3.95 11.47
CA GLU A 106 -7.01 -4.40 12.83
C GLU A 106 -6.39 -5.80 12.85
N GLU A 107 -6.93 -6.73 12.05
CA GLU A 107 -6.38 -8.08 11.91
C GLU A 107 -4.97 -8.06 11.29
N ALA A 108 -4.74 -7.24 10.27
CA ALA A 108 -3.40 -7.06 9.70
C ALA A 108 -2.41 -6.37 10.66
N GLN A 109 -2.89 -5.49 11.54
CA GLN A 109 -2.08 -4.85 12.58
C GLN A 109 -1.69 -5.83 13.69
N ALA A 110 -2.55 -6.81 13.98
CA ALA A 110 -2.30 -7.85 14.97
C ALA A 110 -1.38 -8.98 14.47
N ASP A 111 -1.10 -9.03 13.15
CA ASP A 111 -0.14 -9.96 12.57
C ASP A 111 1.29 -9.44 12.72
N ASP A 112 2.03 -10.00 13.69
CA ASP A 112 3.43 -9.65 13.93
C ASP A 112 4.36 -10.03 12.75
N GLY A 113 3.93 -10.93 11.86
CA GLY A 113 4.73 -11.43 10.74
C GLY A 113 4.54 -10.70 9.41
N ILE A 114 3.60 -9.75 9.33
CA ILE A 114 3.28 -9.07 8.07
C ILE A 114 4.46 -8.26 7.50
N ASP A 115 5.28 -7.68 8.38
CA ASP A 115 6.46 -6.90 7.97
C ASP A 115 7.60 -7.82 7.49
N ASP A 116 7.66 -9.05 7.99
CA ASP A 116 8.67 -10.07 7.66
C ASP A 116 8.46 -10.69 6.27
N LEU A 117 7.34 -10.38 5.60
CA LEU A 117 7.08 -10.77 4.21
C LEU A 117 7.96 -10.01 3.20
N VAL A 118 8.65 -8.98 3.66
CA VAL A 118 9.56 -8.15 2.87
C VAL A 118 11.00 -8.39 3.32
N ASP A 119 11.83 -8.88 2.39
CA ASP A 119 13.28 -8.94 2.57
C ASP A 119 13.95 -7.89 1.68
N VAL A 120 14.73 -6.99 2.30
CA VAL A 120 15.45 -5.91 1.61
C VAL A 120 16.95 -6.10 1.78
N ASP A 121 17.62 -6.48 0.70
CA ASP A 121 19.08 -6.49 0.64
C ASP A 121 19.59 -5.12 0.13
N VAL A 122 20.47 -4.48 0.91
CA VAL A 122 21.08 -3.19 0.56
C VAL A 122 22.53 -3.41 0.16
N SER A 123 22.78 -3.41 -1.15
CA SER A 123 24.13 -3.53 -1.71
C SER A 123 24.74 -2.17 -2.07
N ILE A 124 26.06 -2.01 -1.87
CA ILE A 124 26.81 -0.84 -2.34
C ILE A 124 27.26 -1.14 -3.77
N ALA A 125 26.85 -0.31 -4.72
CA ALA A 125 27.07 -0.52 -6.15
C ALA A 125 28.57 -0.58 -6.53
N GLY A 126 29.11 -1.80 -6.51
CA GLY A 126 30.08 -2.33 -7.47
C GLY A 126 29.43 -3.30 -8.48
N GLU A 127 28.19 -3.72 -8.23
CA GLU A 127 27.30 -4.40 -9.17
C GLU A 127 25.86 -3.85 -8.96
N PRO A 128 25.05 -3.65 -10.02
CA PRO A 128 23.78 -2.93 -9.90
C PRO A 128 22.59 -3.86 -9.59
N GLY A 129 21.88 -3.59 -8.49
CA GLY A 129 20.54 -4.13 -8.24
C GLY A 129 20.05 -3.88 -6.81
N ILE A 130 18.94 -3.15 -6.65
CA ILE A 130 18.10 -3.21 -5.44
C ILE A 130 16.99 -4.18 -5.81
N ASP A 131 17.08 -5.43 -5.35
CA ASP A 131 16.05 -6.43 -5.57
C ASP A 131 15.22 -6.56 -4.29
N CYS A 132 14.04 -5.95 -4.26
CA CYS A 132 13.05 -6.19 -3.21
C CYS A 132 12.31 -7.49 -3.53
N ASN A 133 12.61 -8.56 -2.80
CA ASN A 133 11.92 -9.84 -2.97
C ASN A 133 10.70 -9.88 -2.05
N ILE A 134 9.52 -10.06 -2.64
CA ILE A 134 8.27 -10.28 -1.92
C ILE A 134 8.08 -11.79 -1.83
N ALA A 135 8.03 -12.35 -0.63
CA ALA A 135 7.71 -13.76 -0.45
C ALA A 135 6.27 -14.04 -0.96
N ALA A 136 6.15 -15.07 -1.82
CA ALA A 136 4.88 -15.52 -2.41
C ALA A 136 4.00 -16.27 -1.42
#